data_AF-A0A3C1KYG0-F1
#
_entry.id   AF-A0A3C1KYG0-F1
#
_cell.length_a   1.000
_cell.length_b   1.000
_cell.length_c   1.000
_cell.angle_alpha   90.00
_cell.angle_beta   90.00
_cell.angle_gamma   90.00
#
_symmetry.space_group_name_H-M   'P 1'
#
loop_
_entity.id
_entity.type
_entity.pdbx_description
1 polymer ?
#
loop_
_entity_poly.entity_id
_entity_poly.type
_entity_poly.pdbx_seq_one_letter_code
_entity_poly.pdbx_strand_id
1 'polypeptide(L)'
;MQTYPKGKQFLRKDAVKNFVAVTDDNSSTQWSSTWFINELQKLDAAMFQKSQDVQHGFIFHSIVGYPNKSQCSTLAQVGTVYLDLTTKTKGEKFKICETNWAPIFQKLAKSVVENVKPPCIHKIPLPAGVKTAQGVTVNYVAQDDFFNVPPATGNLCPANGVGYTLDNPQDPKQITLCTKSCDLLKGGGNIQFDFGCYL
;
A
#
# COMPACT_ATOMS: atom_id res chain seq x y z
N MET A 1 -13.65 14.85 -3.93
CA MET A 1 -13.34 15.72 -5.07
C MET A 1 -12.91 17.11 -4.59
N GLN A 2 -13.84 17.92 -4.08
CA GLN A 2 -13.57 19.31 -3.71
C GLN A 2 -12.50 19.49 -2.61
N THR A 3 -12.31 18.51 -1.73
CA THR A 3 -11.31 18.54 -0.66
C THR A 3 -9.92 18.05 -1.09
N TYR A 4 -9.79 17.47 -2.27
CA TYR A 4 -8.54 16.87 -2.75
C TYR A 4 -7.35 17.85 -2.76
N PRO A 5 -7.47 19.12 -3.21
CA PRO A 5 -6.34 20.04 -3.19
C PRO A 5 -5.72 20.22 -1.80
N LYS A 6 -6.55 20.25 -0.74
CA LYS A 6 -6.07 20.37 0.64
C LYS A 6 -5.39 19.08 1.13
N GLY A 7 -5.95 17.93 0.73
CA GLY A 7 -5.44 16.62 1.13
C GLY A 7 -4.21 16.16 0.35
N LYS A 8 -4.01 16.66 -0.88
CA LYS A 8 -2.98 16.18 -1.81
C LYS A 8 -1.57 16.20 -1.22
N GLN A 9 -1.23 17.22 -0.44
CA GLN A 9 0.09 17.35 0.19
C GLN A 9 0.45 16.20 1.15
N PHE A 10 -0.56 15.51 1.69
CA PHE A 10 -0.37 14.38 2.59
C PHE A 10 -0.32 13.04 1.85
N LEU A 11 -0.56 13.04 0.54
CA LEU A 11 -0.58 11.84 -0.29
C LEU A 11 0.77 11.68 -1.00
N ARG A 12 1.36 10.50 -0.87
CA ARG A 12 2.55 10.12 -1.64
C ARG A 12 2.11 9.49 -2.97
N LYS A 13 2.75 9.89 -4.07
CA LYS A 13 2.42 9.39 -5.41
C LYS A 13 2.43 7.85 -5.48
N ASP A 14 3.48 7.24 -4.94
CA ASP A 14 3.73 5.80 -5.09
C ASP A 14 3.07 4.93 -4.00
N ALA A 15 2.33 5.54 -3.07
CA ALA A 15 1.61 4.79 -2.03
C ALA A 15 0.24 4.31 -2.54
N VAL A 16 -0.16 3.09 -2.17
CA VAL A 16 -1.56 2.66 -2.35
C VAL A 16 -2.46 3.54 -1.48
N LYS A 17 -3.52 4.08 -2.08
CA LYS A 17 -4.47 4.96 -1.41
C LYS A 17 -5.59 4.12 -0.80
N ASN A 18 -5.85 4.32 0.48
CA ASN A 18 -6.94 3.66 1.19
C ASN A 18 -7.93 4.74 1.64
N PHE A 19 -9.20 4.58 1.29
CA PHE A 19 -10.29 5.44 1.74
C PHE A 19 -11.17 4.68 2.73
N VAL A 20 -11.64 5.35 3.77
CA VAL A 20 -12.62 4.78 4.70
C VAL A 20 -13.80 5.73 4.76
N ALA A 21 -14.97 5.28 4.32
CA ALA A 21 -16.22 5.99 4.55
C ALA A 21 -16.80 5.57 5.91
N VAL A 22 -17.18 6.56 6.72
CA VAL A 22 -17.88 6.35 7.99
C VAL A 22 -19.17 7.15 7.93
N THR A 23 -20.31 6.48 7.76
CA THR A 23 -21.61 7.16 7.60
C THR A 23 -22.80 6.24 7.87
N ASP A 24 -23.86 6.77 8.48
CA ASP A 24 -25.14 6.10 8.67
C ASP A 24 -26.14 6.36 7.53
N ASP A 25 -25.69 7.05 6.48
CA ASP A 25 -26.45 7.40 5.27
C ASP A 25 -25.85 6.74 4.00
N ASN A 26 -26.40 7.07 2.84
CA ASN A 26 -25.96 6.64 1.53
C ASN A 26 -25.65 7.82 0.61
N SER A 27 -24.80 7.58 -0.38
CA SER A 27 -24.62 8.52 -1.49
C SER A 27 -25.85 8.52 -2.40
N SER A 28 -26.13 9.67 -3.02
CA SER A 28 -27.21 9.78 -4.00
C SER A 28 -26.96 8.88 -5.22
N THR A 29 -28.02 8.52 -5.94
CA THR A 29 -27.93 7.71 -7.17
C THR A 29 -27.14 8.40 -8.28
N GLN A 30 -27.04 9.73 -8.24
CA GLN A 30 -26.22 10.52 -9.17
C GLN A 30 -24.71 10.28 -8.96
N TRP A 31 -24.28 10.05 -7.71
CA TRP A 31 -22.87 9.82 -7.37
C TRP A 31 -22.66 8.35 -7.05
N SER A 32 -22.85 7.51 -8.07
CA SER A 32 -22.62 6.07 -7.98
C SER A 32 -21.15 5.71 -7.72
N SER A 33 -20.91 4.45 -7.38
CA SER A 33 -19.57 3.89 -7.20
C SER A 33 -18.72 4.03 -8.47
N THR A 34 -19.30 3.75 -9.64
CA THR A 34 -18.64 3.88 -10.94
C THR A 34 -18.32 5.34 -11.25
N TRP A 35 -19.26 6.26 -10.94
CA TRP A 35 -19.00 7.69 -11.07
C TRP A 35 -17.79 8.09 -10.23
N PHE A 36 -17.76 7.71 -8.94
CA PHE A 36 -16.66 8.06 -8.05
C PHE A 36 -15.30 7.55 -8.55
N ILE A 37 -15.22 6.30 -8.99
CA ILE A 37 -13.99 5.70 -9.55
C ILE A 37 -13.51 6.51 -10.76
N ASN A 38 -14.40 6.81 -11.71
CA ASN A 38 -14.04 7.54 -12.93
C ASN A 38 -13.58 8.96 -12.63
N GLU A 39 -14.30 9.62 -11.75
CA GLU A 39 -14.02 10.98 -11.32
C GLU A 39 -12.68 11.07 -10.59
N LEU A 40 -12.38 10.15 -9.68
CA LEU A 40 -11.09 10.13 -8.98
C LEU A 40 -9.90 9.94 -9.94
N GLN A 41 -10.08 9.11 -10.96
CA GLN A 41 -9.07 8.89 -12.01
C GLN A 41 -8.83 10.14 -12.87
N LYS A 42 -9.89 10.89 -13.21
CA LYS A 42 -9.75 12.17 -13.93
C LYS A 42 -9.06 13.25 -13.10
N LEU A 43 -9.27 13.21 -11.78
CA LEU A 43 -8.77 14.24 -10.87
C LEU A 43 -7.24 14.25 -10.80
N ASP A 44 -6.62 13.08 -10.65
CA ASP A 44 -5.16 12.93 -10.65
C ASP A 44 -4.75 11.47 -10.94
N ALA A 45 -4.72 11.10 -12.21
CA ALA A 45 -4.33 9.75 -12.65
C ALA A 45 -2.92 9.34 -12.16
N ALA A 46 -2.03 10.32 -11.97
CA ALA A 46 -0.69 10.11 -11.47
C ALA A 46 -0.67 9.75 -9.98
N MET A 47 -1.63 10.22 -9.18
CA MET A 47 -1.78 9.91 -7.76
C MET A 47 -2.54 8.59 -7.49
N PHE A 48 -3.43 8.21 -8.41
CA PHE A 48 -4.30 7.03 -8.32
C PHE A 48 -3.95 5.99 -9.40
N GLN A 49 -2.67 5.64 -9.49
CA GLN A 49 -2.18 4.70 -10.51
C GLN A 49 -2.74 3.29 -10.28
N LYS A 50 -3.30 2.71 -11.34
CA LYS A 50 -3.84 1.34 -11.32
C LYS A 50 -2.69 0.33 -11.38
N SER A 51 -2.86 -0.79 -10.71
CA SER A 51 -1.97 -1.95 -10.79
C SER A 51 -2.78 -3.24 -10.91
N GLN A 52 -2.10 -4.37 -11.11
CA GLN A 52 -2.74 -5.69 -11.16
C GLN A 52 -3.49 -6.00 -9.86
N ASP A 53 -2.93 -5.61 -8.71
CA ASP A 53 -3.51 -5.85 -7.39
C ASP A 53 -4.52 -4.77 -7.00
N VAL A 54 -4.26 -3.52 -7.38
CA VAL A 54 -5.09 -2.35 -7.08
C VAL A 54 -5.68 -1.79 -8.38
N GLN A 55 -6.66 -2.49 -8.93
CA GLN A 55 -7.19 -2.27 -10.29
C GLN A 55 -7.84 -0.88 -10.49
N HIS A 56 -8.25 -0.24 -9.41
CA HIS A 56 -8.84 1.10 -9.43
C HIS A 56 -7.87 2.19 -8.95
N GLY A 57 -6.63 1.83 -8.60
CA GLY A 57 -5.61 2.74 -8.06
C GLY A 57 -5.84 3.19 -6.61
N PHE A 58 -6.85 2.64 -5.95
CA PHE A 58 -7.15 2.80 -4.53
C PHE A 58 -7.96 1.60 -4.02
N ILE A 59 -7.98 1.46 -2.69
CA ILE A 59 -8.87 0.56 -1.95
C ILE A 59 -9.87 1.42 -1.17
N PHE A 60 -11.13 0.99 -1.14
CA PHE A 60 -12.20 1.68 -0.42
C PHE A 60 -12.79 0.74 0.63
N HIS A 61 -12.77 1.16 1.88
CA HIS A 61 -13.40 0.47 2.99
C HIS A 61 -14.65 1.25 3.44
N SER A 62 -15.60 0.55 4.06
CA SER A 62 -16.84 1.14 4.53
C SER A 62 -17.14 0.73 5.97
N ILE A 63 -17.36 1.73 6.83
CA ILE A 63 -18.03 1.60 8.12
C ILE A 63 -19.40 2.27 7.94
N VAL A 64 -20.38 1.50 7.47
CA VAL A 64 -21.66 2.06 7.03
C VAL A 64 -22.85 1.28 7.57
N GLY A 65 -24.05 1.82 7.38
CA GLY A 65 -25.28 1.09 7.65
C GLY A 65 -25.46 -0.13 6.75
N TYR A 66 -25.43 -1.35 7.31
CA TYR A 66 -25.78 -2.60 6.62
C TYR A 66 -26.07 -3.75 7.61
N PRO A 67 -26.77 -4.82 7.17
CA PRO A 67 -27.44 -4.97 5.88
C PRO A 67 -28.81 -4.29 5.81
N ASN A 68 -29.42 -3.94 6.95
CA ASN A 68 -30.72 -3.27 7.01
C ASN A 68 -30.94 -2.56 8.37
N LYS A 69 -32.03 -1.80 8.49
CA LYS A 69 -32.36 -1.04 9.71
C LYS A 69 -32.71 -1.91 10.92
N SER A 70 -33.24 -3.12 10.75
CA SER A 70 -33.60 -3.95 11.91
C SER A 70 -32.39 -4.46 12.68
N GLN A 71 -31.25 -4.59 12.00
CA GLN A 71 -29.96 -4.96 12.62
C GLN A 71 -29.13 -3.75 13.06
N CYS A 72 -29.61 -2.53 12.79
CA CYS A 72 -28.89 -1.29 13.00
C CYS A 72 -29.92 -0.15 13.05
N SER A 73 -30.58 -0.02 14.20
CA SER A 73 -31.81 0.77 14.35
C SER A 73 -31.60 2.28 14.23
N THR A 74 -30.36 2.75 14.44
CA THR A 74 -29.99 4.16 14.36
C THR A 74 -29.71 4.65 12.94
N LEU A 75 -29.82 3.79 11.92
CA LEU A 75 -29.48 4.15 10.55
C LEU A 75 -30.50 5.07 9.88
N ALA A 76 -30.00 6.15 9.28
CA ALA A 76 -30.74 6.93 8.31
C ALA A 76 -31.02 6.10 7.05
N GLN A 77 -29.98 5.51 6.43
CA GLN A 77 -30.08 4.68 5.23
C GLN A 77 -29.03 3.55 5.21
N VAL A 78 -29.26 2.54 4.35
CA VAL A 78 -28.24 1.54 4.06
C VAL A 78 -27.23 2.13 3.07
N GLY A 79 -25.94 2.07 3.38
CA GLY A 79 -24.85 2.67 2.61
C GLY A 79 -24.51 1.94 1.30
N THR A 80 -25.50 1.60 0.49
CA THR A 80 -25.39 0.74 -0.70
C THR A 80 -24.30 1.17 -1.69
N VAL A 81 -24.16 2.48 -1.95
CA VAL A 81 -23.14 2.97 -2.89
C VAL A 81 -21.72 2.73 -2.34
N TYR A 82 -21.53 2.92 -1.04
CA TYR A 82 -20.26 2.67 -0.37
C TYR A 82 -19.92 1.18 -0.31
N LEU A 83 -20.92 0.33 -0.08
CA LEU A 83 -20.76 -1.13 -0.13
C LEU A 83 -20.39 -1.63 -1.54
N ASP A 84 -20.96 -1.03 -2.59
CA ASP A 84 -20.60 -1.35 -3.97
C ASP A 84 -19.16 -0.88 -4.30
N LEU A 85 -18.78 0.33 -3.88
CA LEU A 85 -17.38 0.80 -3.97
C LEU A 85 -16.41 -0.16 -3.27
N THR A 86 -16.77 -0.58 -2.06
CA THR A 86 -15.96 -1.50 -1.25
C THR A 86 -15.77 -2.83 -1.96
N THR A 87 -16.84 -3.36 -2.55
CA THR A 87 -16.80 -4.61 -3.30
C THR A 87 -15.94 -4.49 -4.56
N LYS A 88 -16.13 -3.42 -5.35
CA LYS A 88 -15.33 -3.17 -6.58
C LYS A 88 -13.84 -3.01 -6.29
N THR A 89 -13.50 -2.38 -5.17
CA THR A 89 -12.10 -2.11 -4.79
C THR A 89 -11.51 -3.17 -3.86
N LYS A 90 -12.25 -4.24 -3.55
CA LYS A 90 -11.84 -5.34 -2.65
C LYS A 90 -11.45 -4.86 -1.24
N GLY A 91 -12.10 -3.81 -0.75
CA GLY A 91 -11.89 -3.34 0.61
C GLY A 91 -12.75 -4.07 1.65
N GLU A 92 -12.70 -3.55 2.86
CA GLU A 92 -13.36 -4.14 4.04
C GLU A 92 -14.68 -3.42 4.35
N LYS A 93 -15.66 -4.17 4.86
CA LYS A 93 -16.98 -3.65 5.25
C LYS A 93 -17.27 -3.93 6.72
N PHE A 94 -17.74 -2.91 7.42
CA PHE A 94 -18.08 -2.93 8.84
C PHE A 94 -19.38 -2.18 9.12
N LYS A 95 -20.14 -2.62 10.12
CA LYS A 95 -21.40 -1.97 10.48
C LYS A 95 -21.11 -0.76 11.35
N ILE A 96 -21.73 0.37 11.04
CA ILE A 96 -21.53 1.60 11.82
C ILE A 96 -22.12 1.56 13.24
N CYS A 97 -23.12 0.71 13.48
CA CYS A 97 -23.71 0.53 14.81
C CYS A 97 -22.93 -0.46 15.70
N GLU A 98 -21.79 -0.99 15.27
CA GLU A 98 -20.93 -1.73 16.19
C GLU A 98 -20.46 -0.80 17.32
N THR A 99 -20.51 -1.28 18.55
CA THR A 99 -20.04 -0.52 19.72
C THR A 99 -18.58 -0.79 20.02
N ASN A 100 -18.05 -1.95 19.61
CA ASN A 100 -16.64 -2.28 19.74
C ASN A 100 -15.90 -2.05 18.42
N TRP A 101 -15.16 -0.94 18.35
CA TRP A 101 -14.43 -0.52 17.15
C TRP A 101 -13.02 -1.10 17.07
N ALA A 102 -12.49 -1.70 18.14
CA ALA A 102 -11.12 -2.24 18.12
C ALA A 102 -10.92 -3.33 17.04
N PRO A 103 -11.82 -4.33 16.87
CA PRO A 103 -11.70 -5.32 15.79
C PRO A 103 -11.82 -4.71 14.40
N ILE A 104 -12.58 -3.62 14.25
CA ILE A 104 -12.73 -2.90 12.98
C ILE A 104 -11.40 -2.27 12.59
N PHE A 105 -10.78 -1.52 13.51
CA PHE A 105 -9.49 -0.87 13.25
C PHE A 105 -8.35 -1.88 13.03
N GLN A 106 -8.35 -3.01 13.75
CA GLN A 106 -7.37 -4.09 13.52
C GLN A 106 -7.49 -4.69 12.12
N LYS A 107 -8.72 -4.96 11.65
CA LYS A 107 -8.94 -5.48 10.30
C LYS A 107 -8.61 -4.44 9.21
N LEU A 108 -8.96 -3.17 9.43
CA LEU A 108 -8.55 -2.09 8.53
C LEU A 108 -7.02 -2.00 8.43
N ALA A 109 -6.32 -2.02 9.56
CA ALA A 109 -4.86 -1.97 9.57
C ALA A 109 -4.26 -3.16 8.81
N LYS A 110 -4.77 -4.38 9.05
CA LYS A 110 -4.34 -5.58 8.32
C LYS A 110 -4.56 -5.44 6.81
N SER A 111 -5.75 -4.98 6.39
CA SER A 111 -6.06 -4.79 4.98
C SER A 111 -5.16 -3.73 4.32
N VAL A 112 -4.83 -2.65 5.03
CA VAL A 112 -3.85 -1.66 4.54
C VAL A 112 -2.49 -2.31 4.32
N VAL A 113 -2.00 -3.11 5.27
CA VAL A 113 -0.70 -3.80 5.15
C VAL A 113 -0.70 -4.78 3.97
N GLU A 114 -1.77 -5.58 3.80
CA GLU A 114 -1.86 -6.54 2.70
C GLU A 114 -1.91 -5.87 1.32
N ASN A 115 -2.45 -4.65 1.23
CA ASN A 115 -2.56 -3.91 -0.02
C ASN A 115 -1.35 -2.99 -0.29
N VAL A 116 -0.54 -2.67 0.71
CA VAL A 116 0.70 -1.91 0.52
C VAL A 116 1.80 -2.88 0.11
N LYS A 117 2.14 -2.88 -1.18
CA LYS A 117 3.41 -3.47 -1.64
C LYS A 117 4.52 -2.46 -1.40
N PRO A 118 5.47 -2.71 -0.48
CA PRO A 118 6.70 -1.95 -0.49
C PRO A 118 7.35 -2.07 -1.89
N PRO A 119 7.88 -0.95 -2.42
CA PRO A 119 8.47 -0.97 -3.76
C PRO A 119 9.65 -1.94 -3.78
N CYS A 120 9.88 -2.67 -4.87
CA CYS A 120 11.08 -3.52 -5.00
C CYS A 120 12.35 -2.69 -5.27
N ILE A 121 12.19 -1.42 -5.63
CA ILE A 121 13.28 -0.48 -5.91
C ILE A 121 13.46 0.40 -4.70
N HIS A 122 14.68 0.41 -4.15
CA HIS A 122 15.01 1.20 -2.98
C HIS A 122 16.23 2.07 -3.25
N LYS A 123 16.12 3.35 -2.88
CA LYS A 123 17.29 4.24 -2.83
C LYS A 123 18.18 3.82 -1.67
N ILE A 124 19.48 3.75 -1.91
CA ILE A 124 20.46 3.48 -0.86
C ILE A 124 20.64 4.75 -0.04
N PRO A 125 20.34 4.75 1.27
CA PRO A 125 20.51 5.94 2.10
C PRO A 125 21.99 6.08 2.48
N LEU A 126 22.74 6.94 1.79
CA LEU A 126 24.13 7.22 2.12
C LEU A 126 24.23 7.97 3.47
N PRO A 127 24.91 7.43 4.49
CA PRO A 127 25.17 8.14 5.74
C PRO A 127 26.01 9.40 5.52
N ALA A 128 25.92 10.37 6.43
CA ALA A 128 26.74 11.58 6.38
C ALA A 128 28.24 11.22 6.39
N GLY A 129 29.00 11.77 5.44
CA GLY A 129 30.43 11.51 5.29
C GLY A 129 30.78 10.31 4.38
N VAL A 130 29.80 9.47 4.02
CA VAL A 130 30.00 8.37 3.06
C VAL A 130 29.82 8.90 1.64
N LYS A 131 30.85 8.75 0.80
CA LYS A 131 30.85 9.26 -0.59
C LYS A 131 30.27 8.28 -1.61
N THR A 132 30.28 6.99 -1.30
CA THR A 132 29.81 5.94 -2.21
C THR A 132 29.26 4.75 -1.42
N ALA A 133 28.29 4.05 -2.01
CA ALA A 133 27.73 2.81 -1.48
C ALA A 133 28.40 1.57 -2.09
N GLN A 134 29.60 1.72 -2.66
CA GLN A 134 30.38 0.59 -3.17
C GLN A 134 30.53 -0.48 -2.07
N GLY A 135 30.14 -1.72 -2.40
CA GLY A 135 30.18 -2.82 -1.45
C GLY A 135 29.06 -2.84 -0.41
N VAL A 136 27.96 -2.09 -0.63
CA VAL A 136 26.77 -2.16 0.23
C VAL A 136 26.21 -3.57 0.28
N THR A 137 25.83 -4.00 1.47
CA THR A 137 25.12 -5.27 1.69
C THR A 137 23.68 -5.00 2.07
N VAL A 138 22.77 -5.82 1.57
CA VAL A 138 21.32 -5.67 1.78
C VAL A 138 20.82 -6.80 2.66
N ASN A 139 20.18 -6.45 3.78
CA ASN A 139 19.57 -7.41 4.68
C ASN A 139 18.07 -7.14 4.81
N TYR A 140 17.30 -8.22 4.85
CA TYR A 140 15.91 -8.21 5.29
C TYR A 140 15.86 -8.55 6.77
N VAL A 141 15.18 -7.70 7.55
CA VAL A 141 15.04 -7.84 9.00
C VAL A 141 13.56 -7.79 9.38
N ALA A 142 13.02 -8.89 9.86
CA ALA A 142 11.72 -8.96 10.54
C ALA A 142 11.93 -9.47 11.97
N GLN A 143 10.89 -9.38 12.82
CA GLN A 143 10.97 -9.55 14.29
C GLN A 143 12.00 -10.59 14.75
N ASP A 144 11.89 -11.83 14.24
CA ASP A 144 12.79 -12.94 14.58
C ASP A 144 13.60 -13.46 13.37
N ASP A 145 13.45 -12.83 12.20
CA ASP A 145 14.06 -13.27 10.95
C ASP A 145 15.11 -12.26 10.45
N PHE A 146 16.33 -12.75 10.26
CA PHE A 146 17.38 -12.03 9.56
C PHE A 146 17.78 -12.80 8.31
N PHE A 147 17.70 -12.15 7.15
CA PHE A 147 18.09 -12.75 5.88
C PHE A 147 19.02 -11.80 5.12
N ASN A 148 20.26 -12.23 4.92
CA ASN A 148 21.18 -11.56 4.01
C ASN A 148 20.74 -11.82 2.58
N VAL A 149 20.31 -10.76 1.88
CA VAL A 149 19.87 -10.87 0.49
C VAL A 149 21.12 -10.91 -0.38
N PRO A 150 21.37 -12.00 -1.15
CA PRO A 150 22.59 -12.10 -1.94
C PRO A 150 22.58 -11.09 -3.10
N PRO A 151 23.73 -10.46 -3.43
CA PRO A 151 23.84 -9.69 -4.67
C PRO A 151 23.68 -10.62 -5.87
N ALA A 152 22.97 -10.13 -6.89
CA ALA A 152 22.88 -10.80 -8.17
C ALA A 152 24.19 -10.66 -8.98
N THR A 153 24.46 -11.61 -9.88
CA THR A 153 25.61 -11.52 -10.78
C THR A 153 25.33 -10.47 -11.87
N GLY A 154 25.91 -9.28 -11.71
CA GLY A 154 25.66 -8.15 -12.60
C GLY A 154 24.24 -7.60 -12.43
N ASN A 155 23.57 -7.31 -13.55
CA ASN A 155 22.23 -6.69 -13.56
C ASN A 155 21.09 -7.69 -13.79
N LEU A 156 21.36 -9.00 -13.64
CA LEU A 156 20.40 -10.06 -13.93
C LEU A 156 20.00 -10.82 -12.67
N CYS A 157 18.71 -10.83 -12.36
CA CYS A 157 18.18 -11.65 -11.28
C CYS A 157 18.42 -13.14 -11.54
N PRO A 158 18.86 -13.90 -10.54
CA PRO A 158 19.02 -15.34 -10.68
C PRO A 158 17.67 -16.03 -10.91
N ALA A 159 17.69 -17.20 -11.56
CA ALA A 159 16.48 -17.94 -11.92
C ALA A 159 15.62 -18.34 -10.71
N ASN A 160 16.23 -18.49 -9.53
CA ASN A 160 15.50 -18.76 -8.28
C ASN A 160 14.73 -17.55 -7.77
N GLY A 161 14.95 -16.35 -8.33
CA GLY A 161 14.27 -15.09 -7.99
C GLY A 161 14.77 -14.42 -6.72
N VAL A 162 15.83 -14.93 -6.08
CA VAL A 162 16.36 -14.42 -4.80
C VAL A 162 17.62 -13.60 -5.05
N GLY A 163 17.59 -12.32 -4.70
CA GLY A 163 18.75 -11.43 -4.75
C GLY A 163 18.37 -9.97 -4.98
N TYR A 164 19.37 -9.14 -5.25
CA TYR A 164 19.19 -7.75 -5.67
C TYR A 164 20.21 -7.35 -6.74
N THR A 165 19.82 -6.45 -7.63
CA THR A 165 20.72 -5.82 -8.60
C THR A 165 21.01 -4.38 -8.19
N LEU A 166 22.15 -3.87 -8.62
CA LEU A 166 22.54 -2.46 -8.46
C LEU A 166 22.26 -1.71 -9.75
N ASP A 167 21.93 -0.42 -9.67
CA ASP A 167 21.86 0.44 -10.86
C ASP A 167 23.23 0.65 -11.50
N ASN A 168 24.25 0.87 -10.68
CA ASN A 168 25.63 0.99 -11.09
C ASN A 168 26.53 0.25 -10.10
N PRO A 169 27.22 -0.83 -10.50
CA PRO A 169 28.11 -1.58 -9.61
C PRO A 169 29.27 -0.76 -9.01
N GLN A 170 29.68 0.34 -9.65
CA GLN A 170 30.82 1.16 -9.21
C GLN A 170 30.41 2.33 -8.31
N ASP A 171 29.19 2.84 -8.47
CA ASP A 171 28.64 3.92 -7.64
C ASP A 171 27.12 3.72 -7.48
N PRO A 172 26.71 2.73 -6.66
CA PRO A 172 25.31 2.36 -6.58
C PRO A 172 24.50 3.42 -5.82
N LYS A 173 23.34 3.78 -6.36
CA LYS A 173 22.41 4.73 -5.74
C LYS A 173 21.07 4.11 -5.42
N GLN A 174 20.76 2.98 -6.06
CA GLN A 174 19.55 2.22 -5.82
C GLN A 174 19.81 0.73 -6.00
N ILE A 175 19.02 -0.06 -5.29
CA ILE A 175 18.89 -1.50 -5.54
C ILE A 175 17.55 -1.79 -6.19
N THR A 176 17.51 -2.87 -6.98
CA THR A 176 16.26 -3.51 -7.39
C THR A 176 16.24 -4.93 -6.85
N LEU A 177 15.32 -5.23 -5.95
CA LEU A 177 15.11 -6.58 -5.44
C LEU A 177 14.53 -7.48 -6.53
N CYS A 178 15.06 -8.69 -6.62
CA CYS A 178 14.50 -9.75 -7.45
C CYS A 178 13.15 -10.21 -6.90
N THR A 179 12.32 -10.82 -7.74
CA THR A 179 10.90 -11.08 -7.46
C THR A 179 10.65 -11.73 -6.10
N LYS A 180 11.36 -12.82 -5.75
CA LYS A 180 11.16 -13.49 -4.46
C LYS A 180 11.68 -12.67 -3.28
N SER A 181 12.80 -11.97 -3.43
CA SER A 181 13.32 -11.08 -2.38
C SER A 181 12.40 -9.88 -2.14
N CYS A 182 11.76 -9.36 -3.17
CA CYS A 182 10.74 -8.32 -3.03
C CYS A 182 9.48 -8.86 -2.36
N ASP A 183 9.09 -10.10 -2.66
CA ASP A 183 7.93 -10.73 -2.04
C ASP A 183 8.09 -10.92 -0.53
N LEU A 184 9.32 -11.06 -0.02
CA LEU A 184 9.58 -11.12 1.43
C LEU A 184 9.06 -9.87 2.15
N LEU A 185 9.16 -8.70 1.52
CA LEU A 185 8.71 -7.44 2.12
C LEU A 185 7.18 -7.34 2.25
N LYS A 186 6.42 -8.16 1.53
CA LYS A 186 4.94 -8.17 1.64
C LYS A 186 4.48 -8.61 3.04
N GLY A 187 5.31 -9.37 3.75
CA GLY A 187 5.03 -9.81 5.13
C GLY A 187 5.28 -8.74 6.19
N GLY A 188 5.79 -7.55 5.81
CA GLY A 188 6.32 -6.54 6.72
C GLY A 188 7.84 -6.61 6.84
N GLY A 189 8.41 -5.98 7.86
CA GLY A 189 9.87 -5.94 8.10
C GLY A 189 10.56 -4.68 7.58
N ASN A 190 11.90 -4.68 7.69
CA ASN A 190 12.77 -3.59 7.31
C ASN A 190 13.83 -4.07 6.31
N ILE A 191 14.25 -3.16 5.43
CA ILE A 191 15.50 -3.33 4.69
C ILE A 191 16.59 -2.55 5.39
N GLN A 192 17.67 -3.24 5.69
CA GLN A 192 18.88 -2.66 6.24
C GLN A 192 19.96 -2.63 5.16
N PHE A 193 20.62 -1.48 5.04
CA PHE A 193 21.78 -1.27 4.19
C PHE A 193 23.02 -1.18 5.07
N ASP A 194 23.91 -2.16 4.95
CA ASP A 194 25.18 -2.16 5.66
C ASP A 194 26.28 -1.64 4.75
N PHE A 195 27.00 -0.63 5.23
CA PHE A 195 28.10 0.01 4.51
C PHE A 195 29.41 -0.42 5.15
N GLY A 196 30.28 -1.09 4.38
CA GLY A 196 31.69 -1.23 4.74
C GLY A 196 32.06 -2.38 5.69
N CYS A 197 31.79 -3.63 5.31
CA CYS A 197 32.53 -4.79 5.86
C CYS A 197 32.91 -5.76 4.73
N TYR A 198 33.93 -5.41 3.94
CA TYR A 198 34.81 -6.43 3.37
C TYR A 198 36.01 -6.55 4.32
N LEU A 199 36.17 -7.72 4.94
CA LEU A 199 37.48 -8.21 5.36
C LEU A 199 38.23 -8.69 4.13
#